data_AF-A0A965ACI4-F1
#
_entry.id   AF-A0A965ACI4-F1
#
_cell.length_a   1.000
_cell.length_b   1.000
_cell.length_c   1.000
_cell.angle_alpha   90.00
_cell.angle_beta   90.00
_cell.angle_gamma   90.00
#
_symmetry.space_group_name_H-M   'P 1'
#
loop_
_entity.id
_entity.type
_entity.pdbx_description
1 polymer ?
#
loop_
_entity_poly.entity_id
_entity_poly.type
_entity_poly.pdbx_seq_one_letter_code
_entity_poly.pdbx_strand_id
1 'polypeptide(L)'
;MSSDASAVYSSASRRYTEYVGVYDADATLWGEVSYWIGARFGTRHCSLCDVTHGLFRPRAEWRACALELPAPFTTFHRNDAPDDVRAAAAGNYPIVLGRHAGGLVVLLSNADIERCNGSPQTLAAALLAQP
;
A
#
# COMPACT_ATOMS: atom_id res chain seq x y z
N MET A 1 -43.59 -8.46 -20.07
CA MET A 1 -42.49 -9.09 -20.84
C MET A 1 -41.51 -7.96 -21.12
N SER A 2 -40.49 -7.85 -20.27
CA SER A 2 -39.10 -8.18 -20.63
C SER A 2 -38.49 -7.03 -21.43
N SER A 3 -37.43 -6.34 -21.06
CA SER A 3 -36.41 -6.50 -20.03
C SER A 3 -35.67 -5.16 -20.01
N ASP A 4 -35.35 -4.60 -18.84
CA ASP A 4 -34.10 -3.86 -18.72
C ASP A 4 -33.62 -3.85 -17.27
N ALA A 5 -33.21 -5.03 -16.81
CA ALA A 5 -32.51 -5.22 -15.53
C ALA A 5 -31.02 -4.86 -15.64
N SER A 6 -30.59 -4.17 -16.71
CA SER A 6 -29.18 -3.92 -16.99
C SER A 6 -28.62 -2.68 -16.28
N ALA A 7 -29.47 -1.83 -15.70
CA ALA A 7 -29.05 -0.67 -14.92
C ALA A 7 -28.78 -0.97 -13.44
N VAL A 8 -28.96 -2.23 -13.00
CA VAL A 8 -28.62 -2.72 -11.65
C VAL A 8 -27.23 -3.37 -11.64
N TYR A 9 -26.28 -2.83 -12.40
CA TYR A 9 -24.87 -2.99 -12.04
C TYR A 9 -24.50 -1.80 -11.18
N SER A 10 -24.95 -1.88 -9.91
CA SER A 10 -24.38 -1.08 -8.83
C SER A 10 -22.87 -1.03 -9.03
N SER A 11 -22.31 0.17 -9.04
CA SER A 11 -20.94 0.40 -8.60
C SER A 11 -20.88 0.03 -7.12
N ALA A 12 -21.01 -1.27 -6.82
CA ALA A 12 -20.70 -1.82 -5.53
C ALA A 12 -19.25 -1.44 -5.33
N SER A 13 -19.03 -0.43 -4.48
CA SER A 13 -17.72 -0.04 -4.04
C SER A 13 -16.98 -1.32 -3.70
N ARG A 14 -15.82 -1.53 -4.30
CA ARG A 14 -15.06 -2.75 -4.08
C ARG A 14 -14.68 -2.72 -2.61
N ARG A 15 -15.45 -3.43 -1.77
CA ARG A 15 -15.13 -3.55 -0.36
C ARG A 15 -13.88 -4.40 -0.27
N TYR A 16 -12.74 -3.73 -0.11
CA TYR A 16 -11.48 -4.39 0.15
C TYR A 16 -11.59 -5.11 1.50
N THR A 17 -11.15 -6.36 1.55
CA THR A 17 -11.01 -7.14 2.78
C THR A 17 -9.68 -6.85 3.46
N GLU A 18 -8.72 -6.31 2.72
CA GLU A 18 -7.37 -5.97 3.18
C GLU A 18 -6.72 -4.97 2.22
N TYR A 19 -5.96 -4.02 2.75
CA TYR A 19 -4.97 -3.22 2.01
C TYR A 19 -3.59 -3.83 2.23
N VAL A 20 -2.81 -4.00 1.15
CA VAL A 20 -1.49 -4.62 1.22
C VAL A 20 -0.44 -3.65 0.68
N GLY A 21 0.40 -3.12 1.56
CA GLY A 21 1.57 -2.34 1.18
C GLY A 21 2.80 -3.23 0.98
N VAL A 22 3.52 -3.08 -0.14
CA VAL A 22 4.79 -3.77 -0.36
C VAL A 22 5.89 -2.74 -0.54
N TYR A 23 6.91 -2.80 0.32
CA TYR A 23 8.07 -1.92 0.27
C TYR A 23 9.03 -2.30 -0.86
N ASP A 24 9.74 -1.34 -1.43
CA ASP A 24 10.91 -1.61 -2.30
C ASP A 24 12.18 -1.86 -1.45
N ALA A 25 12.10 -2.85 -0.57
CA ALA A 25 13.21 -3.27 0.27
C ALA A 25 13.10 -4.76 0.59
N ASP A 26 14.21 -5.38 0.98
CA ASP A 26 14.25 -6.75 1.47
C ASP A 26 14.22 -6.76 3.00
N ALA A 27 13.60 -7.79 3.61
CA ALA A 27 13.44 -7.90 5.06
C ALA A 27 14.77 -7.88 5.85
N THR A 28 15.83 -8.45 5.28
CA THR A 28 17.18 -8.45 5.88
C THR A 28 17.79 -7.05 5.97
N LEU A 29 17.42 -6.13 5.08
CA LEU A 29 17.91 -4.75 5.09
C LEU A 29 17.23 -3.91 6.16
N TRP A 30 15.99 -4.23 6.55
CA TRP A 30 15.25 -3.49 7.59
C TRP A 30 15.54 -3.96 9.01
N GLY A 31 15.92 -5.23 9.20
CA GLY A 31 16.25 -5.79 10.52
C GLY A 31 17.57 -5.26 11.13
N GLU A 32 18.52 -4.84 10.30
CA GLU A 32 19.85 -4.39 10.73
C GLU A 32 20.08 -2.87 10.61
N VAL A 33 19.23 -2.14 9.88
CA VAL A 33 19.54 -0.78 9.39
C VAL A 33 18.45 0.24 9.71
N SER A 34 18.23 0.50 11.01
CA SER A 34 17.35 1.57 11.50
C SER A 34 17.85 3.01 11.24
N TYR A 35 18.64 3.28 10.19
CA TYR A 35 19.20 4.64 9.99
C TYR A 35 19.31 5.15 8.55
N TRP A 36 19.00 4.38 7.50
CA TRP A 36 19.39 4.79 6.14
C TRP A 36 18.23 5.14 5.24
N ILE A 37 17.61 6.30 5.47
CA ILE A 37 17.04 7.10 4.37
C ILE A 37 17.36 8.57 4.67
N GLY A 38 18.52 9.03 4.23
CA GLY A 38 18.92 10.42 4.35
C GLY A 38 20.41 10.61 4.13
N ALA A 39 20.81 10.73 2.86
CA ALA A 39 22.17 11.03 2.40
C ALA A 39 23.21 9.90 2.53
N ARG A 40 23.51 9.25 1.39
CA ARG A 40 24.88 8.99 0.86
C ARG A 40 25.13 7.61 0.25
N PHE A 41 24.29 6.58 0.44
CA PHE A 41 24.54 5.27 -0.18
C PHE A 41 23.40 4.85 -1.10
N GLY A 42 23.76 4.37 -2.29
CA GLY A 42 22.89 4.15 -3.45
C GLY A 42 21.93 2.96 -3.34
N THR A 43 21.19 2.87 -2.24
CA THR A 43 20.02 2.01 -2.09
C THR A 43 18.77 2.79 -2.53
N ARG A 44 17.86 2.10 -3.21
CA ARG A 44 16.65 2.70 -3.81
C ARG A 44 15.82 3.45 -2.75
N HIS A 45 15.37 4.65 -3.09
CA HIS A 45 14.44 5.41 -2.28
C HIS A 45 13.08 4.68 -2.25
N CYS A 46 12.55 4.43 -1.06
CA CYS A 46 11.27 3.76 -0.85
C CYS A 46 10.26 4.76 -0.28
N SER A 47 9.41 5.31 -1.15
CA SER A 47 8.41 6.32 -0.78
C SER A 47 7.38 5.83 0.26
N LEU A 48 7.01 4.54 0.23
CA LEU A 48 6.12 3.95 1.23
C LEU A 48 6.78 3.87 2.62
N CYS A 49 8.09 3.65 2.64
CA CYS A 49 8.86 3.58 3.88
C CYS A 49 8.87 4.94 4.61
N ASP A 50 8.94 6.05 3.86
CA ASP A 50 8.86 7.41 4.42
C ASP A 50 7.49 7.69 5.08
N VAL A 51 6.43 7.06 4.55
CA VAL A 51 5.09 7.18 5.12
C VAL A 51 4.95 6.34 6.38
N THR A 52 5.48 5.11 6.41
CA THR A 52 5.17 4.15 7.47
C THR A 52 6.17 4.15 8.63
N HIS A 53 7.43 4.56 8.41
CA HIS A 53 8.50 4.51 9.41
C HIS A 53 8.99 5.89 9.85
N GLY A 54 9.15 6.05 11.17
CA GLY A 54 9.92 7.14 11.76
C GLY A 54 11.36 6.69 12.00
N LEU A 55 12.17 7.49 12.69
CA LEU A 55 13.60 7.20 12.88
C LEU A 55 13.93 5.80 13.45
N PHE A 56 13.07 5.24 14.31
CA PHE A 56 13.38 3.99 15.02
C PHE A 56 12.21 3.00 15.10
N ARG A 57 11.02 3.40 14.66
CA ARG A 57 9.77 2.63 14.85
C ARG A 57 8.71 3.05 13.82
N PRO A 58 7.66 2.22 13.60
CA PRO A 58 6.50 2.64 12.81
C PRO A 58 5.94 3.98 13.31
N ARG A 59 5.61 4.89 12.38
CA ARG A 59 5.08 6.23 12.72
C ARG A 59 3.74 6.08 13.44
N ALA A 60 3.59 6.79 14.54
CA ALA A 60 2.34 6.77 15.31
C ALA A 60 1.19 7.34 14.48
N GLU A 61 1.49 8.36 13.67
CA GLU A 61 0.55 9.01 12.75
C GLU A 61 0.07 8.03 11.68
N TRP A 62 0.98 7.22 11.10
CA TRP A 62 0.60 6.16 10.17
C TRP A 62 -0.28 5.11 10.83
N ARG A 63 0.07 4.66 12.03
CA ARG A 63 -0.75 3.70 12.78
C ARG A 63 -2.16 4.23 13.03
N ALA A 64 -2.29 5.51 13.41
CA ALA A 64 -3.59 6.14 13.59
C ALA A 64 -4.39 6.18 12.27
N CYS A 65 -3.77 6.61 11.17
CA CYS A 65 -4.43 6.61 9.87
C CYS A 65 -4.86 5.21 9.41
N ALA A 66 -4.03 4.19 9.62
CA ALA A 66 -4.31 2.82 9.22
C ALA A 66 -5.50 2.20 9.99
N LEU A 67 -5.74 2.62 11.25
CA LEU A 67 -6.88 2.18 12.04
C LEU A 67 -8.23 2.73 11.53
N GLU A 68 -8.21 3.87 10.83
CA GLU A 68 -9.40 4.50 10.26
C GLU A 68 -9.74 3.97 8.86
N LEU A 69 -8.92 3.08 8.29
CA LEU A 69 -9.19 2.48 7.00
C LEU A 69 -10.35 1.47 7.08
N PRO A 70 -11.16 1.31 6.01
CA PRO A 70 -12.29 0.37 6.00
C PRO A 70 -11.91 -1.11 6.15
N ALA A 71 -10.62 -1.43 6.05
CA ALA A 71 -10.05 -2.77 6.09
C ALA A 71 -8.63 -2.69 6.68
N PRO A 72 -8.11 -3.78 7.27
CA PRO A 72 -6.75 -3.79 7.81
C PRO A 72 -5.71 -3.48 6.74
N PHE A 73 -4.63 -2.82 7.14
CA PHE A 73 -3.47 -2.56 6.29
C PHE A 73 -2.29 -3.43 6.73
N THR A 74 -1.89 -4.37 5.88
CA THR A 74 -0.74 -5.26 6.11
C THR A 74 0.44 -4.82 5.25
N THR A 75 1.67 -4.96 5.77
CA THR A 75 2.89 -4.60 5.04
C THR A 75 3.83 -5.78 4.87
N PHE A 76 4.46 -5.85 3.70
CA PHE A 76 5.49 -6.82 3.36
C PHE A 76 6.72 -6.12 2.73
N HIS A 77 7.87 -6.76 2.82
CA HIS A 77 9.01 -6.53 1.95
C HIS A 77 8.81 -7.29 0.63
N ARG A 78 9.49 -6.87 -0.44
CA ARG A 78 9.31 -7.51 -1.76
C ARG A 78 9.63 -9.01 -1.76
N ASN A 79 10.52 -9.46 -0.89
CA ASN A 79 10.98 -10.85 -0.79
C ASN A 79 10.25 -11.70 0.25
N ASP A 80 9.41 -11.11 1.12
CA ASP A 80 8.58 -11.83 2.09
C ASP A 80 7.06 -11.72 1.80
N ALA A 81 6.69 -10.91 0.80
CA ALA A 81 5.31 -10.82 0.31
C ALA A 81 4.80 -12.18 -0.22
N PRO A 82 3.53 -12.56 0.04
CA PRO A 82 2.91 -13.76 -0.51
C PRO A 82 2.93 -13.84 -2.05
N ASP A 83 2.87 -15.03 -2.62
CA ASP A 83 3.01 -15.25 -4.07
C ASP A 83 1.98 -14.48 -4.91
N ASP A 84 0.72 -14.42 -4.47
CA ASP A 84 -0.35 -13.69 -5.15
C ASP A 84 -0.13 -12.16 -5.09
N VAL A 85 0.40 -11.67 -3.97
CA VAL A 85 0.82 -10.27 -3.78
C VAL A 85 1.99 -9.92 -4.71
N ARG A 86 3.02 -10.79 -4.80
CA ARG A 86 4.15 -10.56 -5.72
C ARG A 86 3.70 -10.61 -7.18
N ALA A 87 2.82 -11.54 -7.53
CA ALA A 87 2.24 -11.63 -8.86
C ALA A 87 1.45 -10.37 -9.23
N ALA A 88 0.61 -9.87 -8.32
CA ALA A 88 -0.15 -8.63 -8.54
C ALA A 88 0.74 -7.37 -8.59
N ALA A 89 1.82 -7.34 -7.81
CA ALA A 89 2.79 -6.25 -7.85
C ALA A 89 3.59 -6.23 -9.17
N ALA A 90 3.82 -7.40 -9.79
CA ALA A 90 4.54 -7.55 -11.04
C ALA A 90 5.92 -6.83 -11.07
N GLY A 91 6.62 -6.85 -9.94
CA GLY A 91 7.93 -6.19 -9.78
C GLY A 91 7.87 -4.66 -9.61
N ASN A 92 6.68 -4.07 -9.56
CA ASN A 92 6.50 -2.64 -9.29
C ASN A 92 6.46 -2.43 -7.78
N TYR A 93 7.51 -1.78 -7.25
CA TYR A 93 7.64 -1.46 -5.84
C TYR A 93 8.14 -0.01 -5.66
N PRO A 94 7.80 0.64 -4.54
CA PRO A 94 6.75 0.24 -3.61
C PRO A 94 5.36 0.31 -4.26
N ILE A 95 4.39 -0.41 -3.69
CA ILE A 95 3.03 -0.50 -4.21
C ILE A 95 2.03 -0.71 -3.07
N VAL A 96 0.80 -0.21 -3.24
CA VAL A 96 -0.34 -0.58 -2.39
C VAL A 96 -1.41 -1.27 -3.22
N LEU A 97 -1.81 -2.45 -2.77
CA LEU A 97 -2.84 -3.28 -3.37
C LEU A 97 -4.10 -3.32 -2.50
N GLY A 98 -5.23 -3.54 -3.14
CA GLY A 98 -6.51 -3.80 -2.49
C GLY A 98 -6.92 -5.25 -2.74
N ARG A 99 -7.09 -6.03 -1.67
CA ARG A 99 -7.62 -7.40 -1.76
C ARG A 99 -9.13 -7.36 -1.69
N HIS A 100 -9.80 -8.01 -2.62
CA HIS A 100 -11.25 -8.20 -2.61
C HIS A 100 -11.60 -9.62 -3.06
N ALA A 101 -12.89 -9.96 -3.10
CA ALA A 101 -13.36 -11.31 -3.46
C ALA A 101 -12.89 -11.84 -4.83
N GLY A 102 -12.48 -10.94 -5.74
CA GLY A 102 -12.00 -11.29 -7.08
C GLY A 102 -10.48 -11.28 -7.23
N GLY A 103 -9.72 -11.09 -6.15
CA GLY A 103 -8.26 -11.04 -6.17
C GLY A 103 -7.69 -9.71 -5.68
N LEU A 104 -6.47 -9.41 -6.11
CA LEU A 104 -5.74 -8.18 -5.79
C LEU A 104 -5.80 -7.21 -6.97
N VAL A 105 -6.00 -5.93 -6.67
CA VAL A 105 -5.91 -4.83 -7.62
C VAL A 105 -4.90 -3.80 -7.14
N VAL A 106 -4.23 -3.12 -8.06
CA VAL A 106 -3.35 -1.99 -7.73
C VAL A 106 -4.22 -0.79 -7.35
N LEU A 107 -3.97 -0.24 -6.15
CA LEU A 107 -4.63 0.98 -5.66
C LEU A 107 -3.72 2.19 -5.81
N LEU A 108 -2.45 2.05 -5.41
CA LEU A 108 -1.46 3.11 -5.51
C LEU A 108 -0.17 2.54 -6.07
N SER A 109 0.30 3.14 -7.17
CA SER A 109 1.63 2.91 -7.73
C SER A 109 2.71 3.66 -6.94
N ASN A 110 3.99 3.38 -7.21
CA ASN A 110 5.08 4.17 -6.62
C ASN A 110 4.90 5.68 -6.87
N ALA A 111 4.49 6.09 -8.06
CA ALA A 111 4.29 7.50 -8.38
C ALA A 111 3.16 8.14 -7.55
N ASP A 112 2.12 7.38 -7.21
CA ASP A 112 1.03 7.87 -6.35
C ASP A 112 1.49 8.01 -4.90
N ILE A 113 2.33 7.07 -4.44
CA ILE A 113 2.91 7.08 -3.09
C ILE A 113 3.93 8.23 -2.95
N GLU A 114 4.77 8.47 -3.98
CA GLU A 114 5.71 9.60 -4.00
C GLU A 114 4.99 10.95 -3.89
N ARG A 115 3.82 11.10 -4.54
CA ARG A 115 2.99 12.31 -4.42
C ARG A 115 2.44 12.54 -3.01
N CYS A 116 2.39 11.49 -2.18
CA CYS A 116 2.03 11.65 -0.77
C CYS A 116 3.16 12.32 0.03
N ASN A 117 4.38 12.44 -0.51
CA ASN A 117 5.50 13.16 0.07
C ASN A 117 5.76 12.78 1.55
N GLY A 118 5.74 11.48 1.84
CA GLY A 118 5.94 10.97 3.20
C GLY A 118 4.82 11.31 4.19
N SER A 119 3.63 11.74 3.73
CA SER A 119 2.48 12.06 4.59
C SER A 119 1.56 10.85 4.80
N PRO A 120 1.41 10.36 6.05
CA PRO A 120 0.42 9.33 6.39
C PRO A 120 -1.01 9.71 6.05
N GLN A 121 -1.38 10.97 6.29
CA GLN A 121 -2.73 11.47 6.04
C GLN A 121 -3.05 11.50 4.55
N THR A 122 -2.08 11.91 3.73
CA THR A 122 -2.26 11.96 2.28
C THR A 122 -2.37 10.54 1.69
N LEU A 123 -1.55 9.60 2.16
CA LEU A 123 -1.65 8.19 1.75
C LEU A 123 -3.02 7.60 2.13
N ALA A 124 -3.49 7.82 3.35
CA ALA A 124 -4.79 7.33 3.80
C ALA A 124 -5.95 7.96 3.01
N ALA A 125 -5.89 9.27 2.74
CA ALA A 125 -6.88 9.94 1.89
C ALA A 125 -6.90 9.37 0.46
N ALA A 126 -5.73 9.09 -0.12
CA ALA A 126 -5.63 8.48 -1.44
C ALA A 126 -6.23 7.06 -1.49
N LEU A 127 -6.12 6.29 -0.42
CA LEU A 127 -6.75 4.97 -0.28
C LEU A 127 -8.26 5.06 -0.10
N LEU A 128 -8.75 6.01 0.69
CA LEU A 128 -10.17 6.25 0.90
C LEU A 128 -10.88 6.79 -0.36
N ALA A 129 -10.12 7.39 -1.28
CA ALA A 129 -10.63 7.85 -2.56
C ALA A 129 -10.72 6.74 -3.63
N GLN A 130 -10.24 5.53 -3.34
CA GLN A 130 -10.34 4.40 -4.26
C GLN A 130 -11.77 3.87 -4.35
N PRO A 131 -12.24 3.47 -5.54
CA PRO A 131 -13.58 2.93 -5.74
C PRO A 131 -13.77 1.53 -5.16
#